data_AF-A0A0F9BD52-F1
#
_entry.id   AF-A0A0F9BD52-F1
#
_cell.length_a   1.000
_cell.length_b   1.000
_cell.length_c   1.000
_cell.angle_alpha   90.00
_cell.angle_beta   90.00
_cell.angle_gamma   90.00
#
_symmetry.space_group_name_H-M   'P 1'
#
loop_
_entity.id
_entity.type
_entity.pdbx_description
1 polymer ?
#
loop_
_entity_poly.entity_id
_entity_poly.type
_entity_poly.pdbx_seq_one_letter_code
_entity_poly.pdbx_strand_id
1 'polypeptide(L)'
;MDRPHDKEILTYEIIRKKKKKPDYYKQLANTLDYKQIKELTYLAIKHKNLEALMGLLKVNVYAAASVLDTEEGVKFFAEKAKDSGEFMPEIYFFIRRPISEKYKSIFRRLARQSIIKLSLKITSKGIRGQFKRTVPFYQIGVPEFSLDETIQHNPLKIYNNNLDYQDIYGIERKRQKRKVILILDTSGSMYGRLLVNAALTTSVLAYNMEKEDFGIILFNSTAMILKKINQKKPIISIIDDILDSEAVGFTNIYLGLEKGLKELNKIREIKKNPFAILITDG
;
A
#
# COMPACT_ATOMS: atom_id res chain seq x y z
N MET A 1 36.32 6.79 -36.36
CA MET A 1 35.34 5.77 -35.97
C MET A 1 34.17 6.49 -35.34
N ASP A 2 33.09 6.67 -36.10
CA ASP A 2 31.87 7.29 -35.59
C ASP A 2 31.33 6.44 -34.45
N ARG A 3 31.01 7.08 -33.31
CA ARG A 3 30.29 6.41 -32.24
C ARG A 3 28.95 5.97 -32.81
N PRO A 4 28.53 4.71 -32.65
CA PRO A 4 27.22 4.27 -33.10
C PRO A 4 26.15 5.19 -32.49
N HIS A 5 25.17 5.57 -33.30
CA HIS A 5 24.11 6.47 -32.86
C HIS A 5 23.38 5.84 -31.66
N ASP A 6 23.04 6.62 -30.63
CA ASP A 6 22.52 6.10 -29.34
C ASP A 6 21.35 5.09 -29.51
N LYS A 7 20.53 5.28 -30.56
CA LYS A 7 19.46 4.37 -30.98
C LYS A 7 19.95 2.96 -31.35
N GLU A 8 21.06 2.84 -32.05
CA GLU A 8 21.62 1.56 -32.50
C GLU A 8 22.17 0.77 -31.31
N ILE A 9 22.87 1.46 -30.41
CA ILE A 9 23.34 0.88 -29.14
C ILE A 9 22.15 0.35 -28.33
N LEU A 10 21.10 1.16 -28.19
CA LEU A 10 19.88 0.77 -27.49
C LEU A 10 19.19 -0.43 -28.15
N THR A 11 19.08 -0.43 -29.48
CA THR A 11 18.50 -1.55 -30.24
C THR A 11 19.25 -2.85 -29.92
N TYR A 12 20.59 -2.80 -29.99
CA TYR A 12 21.43 -3.95 -29.68
C TYR A 12 21.27 -4.42 -28.22
N GLU A 13 21.30 -3.50 -27.26
CA GLU A 13 21.17 -3.83 -25.83
C GLU A 13 19.79 -4.40 -25.48
N ILE A 14 18.72 -3.88 -26.11
CA ILE A 14 17.36 -4.41 -25.94
C ILE A 14 17.29 -5.88 -26.38
N ILE A 15 17.85 -6.19 -27.55
CA ILE A 15 17.83 -7.53 -28.15
C ILE A 15 18.69 -8.51 -27.33
N ARG A 16 19.85 -8.06 -26.86
CA ARG A 16 20.81 -8.88 -26.11
C ARG A 16 20.31 -9.30 -24.73
N LYS A 17 19.36 -8.55 -24.14
CA LYS A 17 18.76 -8.79 -22.82
C LYS A 17 19.77 -9.03 -21.69
N LYS A 18 20.92 -8.35 -21.72
CA LYS A 18 21.79 -8.33 -20.54
C LYS A 18 21.01 -7.72 -19.38
N LYS A 19 21.20 -8.25 -18.17
CA LYS A 19 20.58 -7.72 -16.93
C LYS A 19 21.14 -6.33 -16.60
N LYS A 20 20.66 -5.33 -17.31
CA LYS A 20 20.95 -3.91 -17.10
C LYS A 20 19.78 -3.29 -16.33
N LYS A 21 20.08 -2.30 -15.47
CA LYS A 21 19.05 -1.58 -14.73
C LYS A 21 18.26 -0.64 -15.66
N PRO A 22 16.99 -0.32 -15.36
CA PRO A 22 16.21 0.63 -16.16
C PRO A 22 16.90 1.98 -16.41
N ASP A 23 17.67 2.48 -15.44
CA ASP A 23 18.35 3.77 -15.55
C ASP A 23 19.46 3.79 -16.62
N TYR A 24 20.03 2.63 -16.96
CA TYR A 24 20.97 2.50 -18.08
C TYR A 24 20.28 2.80 -19.41
N TYR A 25 19.13 2.19 -19.65
CA TYR A 25 18.34 2.43 -20.86
C TYR A 25 17.80 3.86 -20.90
N LYS A 26 17.39 4.40 -19.75
CA LYS A 26 16.98 5.81 -19.63
C LYS A 26 18.08 6.76 -20.11
N GLN A 27 19.32 6.59 -19.61
CA GLN A 27 20.44 7.46 -19.96
C GLN A 27 20.71 7.50 -21.46
N LEU A 28 20.71 6.34 -22.12
CA LEU A 28 20.93 6.25 -23.56
C LEU A 28 19.75 6.79 -24.37
N ALA A 29 18.55 6.76 -23.82
CA ALA A 29 17.33 7.14 -24.53
C ALA A 29 16.99 8.64 -24.40
N ASN A 30 17.67 9.40 -23.53
CA ASN A 30 17.36 10.80 -23.23
C ASN A 30 17.40 11.74 -24.46
N THR A 31 18.20 11.40 -25.47
CA THR A 31 18.38 12.19 -26.69
C THR A 31 17.38 11.83 -27.79
N LEU A 32 16.58 10.78 -27.59
CA LEU A 32 15.71 10.22 -28.62
C LEU A 32 14.34 10.92 -28.67
N ASP A 33 13.81 11.04 -29.89
CA ASP A 33 12.49 11.62 -30.12
C ASP A 33 11.34 10.63 -29.81
N TYR A 34 10.11 11.15 -29.87
CA TYR A 34 8.90 10.37 -29.64
C TYR A 34 8.82 9.09 -30.51
N LYS A 35 9.14 9.20 -31.80
CA LYS A 35 9.01 8.10 -32.77
C LYS A 35 10.05 7.01 -32.48
N GLN A 36 11.28 7.41 -32.20
CA GLN A 36 12.37 6.53 -31.84
C GLN A 36 12.08 5.78 -30.54
N ILE A 37 11.58 6.47 -29.49
CA ILE A 37 11.17 5.82 -28.24
C ILE A 37 10.05 4.81 -28.51
N LYS A 38 9.03 5.19 -29.29
CA LYS A 38 7.92 4.30 -29.64
C LYS A 38 8.40 3.02 -30.32
N GLU A 39 9.30 3.14 -31.31
CA GLU A 39 9.91 1.99 -32.01
C GLU A 39 10.70 1.09 -31.06
N LEU A 40 11.51 1.67 -30.16
CA LEU A 40 12.28 0.92 -29.17
C LEU A 40 11.39 0.26 -28.11
N THR A 41 10.28 0.88 -27.73
CA THR A 41 9.30 0.27 -26.81
C THR A 41 8.67 -0.97 -27.44
N TYR A 42 8.31 -0.90 -28.73
CA TYR A 42 7.82 -2.08 -29.46
C TYR A 42 8.86 -3.20 -29.51
N LEU A 43 10.12 -2.85 -29.78
CA LEU A 43 11.23 -3.80 -29.75
C LEU A 43 11.42 -4.44 -28.37
N ALA A 44 11.31 -3.65 -27.29
CA ALA A 44 11.43 -4.14 -25.92
C ALA A 44 10.34 -5.16 -25.57
N ILE A 45 9.09 -4.92 -26.00
CA ILE A 45 7.98 -5.88 -25.86
C ILE A 45 8.27 -7.16 -26.63
N LYS A 46 8.65 -7.05 -27.91
CA LYS A 46 8.99 -8.20 -28.78
C LYS A 46 10.08 -9.08 -28.16
N HIS A 47 11.10 -8.45 -27.59
CA HIS A 47 12.20 -9.15 -26.92
C HIS A 47 11.94 -9.41 -25.43
N LYS A 48 10.74 -9.19 -24.91
CA LYS A 48 10.38 -9.40 -23.51
C LYS A 48 11.34 -8.74 -22.48
N ASN A 49 11.94 -7.60 -22.83
CA ASN A 49 12.93 -6.87 -22.02
C ASN A 49 12.22 -5.80 -21.18
N LEU A 50 11.90 -6.14 -19.93
CA LEU A 50 11.13 -5.28 -19.02
C LEU A 50 11.94 -4.05 -18.59
N GLU A 51 13.21 -4.24 -18.34
CA GLU A 51 14.13 -3.24 -17.83
C GLU A 51 14.33 -2.11 -18.85
N ALA A 52 14.44 -2.48 -20.13
CA ALA A 52 14.44 -1.50 -21.22
C ALA A 52 13.13 -0.72 -21.29
N LEU A 53 12.00 -1.41 -21.23
CA LEU A 53 10.68 -0.80 -21.29
C LEU A 53 10.47 0.19 -20.13
N MET A 54 10.86 -0.18 -18.91
CA MET A 54 10.85 0.72 -17.75
C MET A 54 11.75 1.94 -17.95
N GLY A 55 12.94 1.76 -18.55
CA GLY A 55 13.82 2.87 -18.88
C GLY A 55 13.20 3.85 -19.88
N LEU A 56 12.59 3.32 -20.94
CA LEU A 56 11.92 4.11 -21.98
C LEU A 56 10.69 4.86 -21.45
N LEU A 57 9.90 4.22 -20.57
CA LEU A 57 8.78 4.87 -19.86
C LEU A 57 9.24 6.11 -19.08
N LYS A 58 10.40 6.04 -18.41
CA LYS A 58 10.96 7.16 -17.65
C LYS A 58 11.46 8.31 -18.52
N VAL A 59 11.73 8.07 -19.81
CA VAL A 59 12.18 9.11 -20.75
C VAL A 59 10.98 9.80 -21.39
N ASN A 60 10.07 9.02 -21.98
CA ASN A 60 8.88 9.58 -22.62
C ASN A 60 7.66 8.67 -22.37
N VAL A 61 6.92 9.01 -21.32
CA VAL A 61 5.74 8.25 -20.88
C VAL A 61 4.71 8.16 -21.99
N TYR A 62 4.44 9.23 -22.74
CA TYR A 62 3.43 9.25 -23.80
C TYR A 62 3.82 8.32 -24.97
N ALA A 63 5.07 8.38 -25.42
CA ALA A 63 5.56 7.51 -26.49
C ALA A 63 5.44 6.04 -26.10
N ALA A 64 5.95 5.67 -24.92
CA ALA A 64 5.91 4.30 -24.43
C ALA A 64 4.48 3.83 -24.13
N ALA A 65 3.65 4.66 -23.48
CA ALA A 65 2.26 4.32 -23.17
C ALA A 65 1.43 4.09 -24.44
N SER A 66 1.70 4.81 -25.54
CA SER A 66 1.01 4.57 -26.83
C SER A 66 1.23 3.17 -27.39
N VAL A 67 2.35 2.51 -27.02
CA VAL A 67 2.63 1.11 -27.39
C VAL A 67 2.01 0.14 -26.38
N LEU A 68 1.84 0.56 -25.12
CA LEU A 68 1.21 -0.24 -24.08
C LEU A 68 -0.32 -0.25 -24.18
N ASP A 69 -0.89 0.76 -24.83
CA ASP A 69 -2.31 0.91 -25.14
C ASP A 69 -2.77 -0.02 -26.29
N THR A 70 -2.23 -1.24 -26.33
CA THR A 70 -2.56 -2.29 -27.29
C THR A 70 -2.73 -3.64 -26.58
N GLU A 71 -3.28 -4.63 -27.28
CA GLU A 71 -3.44 -5.98 -26.72
C GLU A 71 -2.10 -6.64 -26.42
N GLU A 72 -1.09 -6.41 -27.26
CA GLU A 72 0.28 -6.92 -27.06
C GLU A 72 0.92 -6.33 -25.80
N GLY A 73 0.77 -5.02 -25.59
CA GLY A 73 1.28 -4.34 -24.40
C GLY A 73 0.66 -4.88 -23.11
N VAL A 74 -0.65 -5.07 -23.10
CA VAL A 74 -1.37 -5.67 -21.97
C VAL A 74 -0.95 -7.13 -21.75
N LYS A 75 -0.87 -7.92 -22.82
CA LYS A 75 -0.45 -9.33 -22.74
C LYS A 75 0.96 -9.46 -22.17
N PHE A 76 1.88 -8.60 -22.62
CA PHE A 76 3.25 -8.55 -22.09
C PHE A 76 3.28 -8.36 -20.58
N PHE A 77 2.55 -7.37 -20.05
CA PHE A 77 2.53 -7.11 -18.61
C PHE A 77 1.73 -8.14 -17.82
N ALA A 78 0.66 -8.69 -18.39
CA ALA A 78 -0.08 -9.79 -17.78
C ALA A 78 0.78 -11.06 -17.64
N GLU A 79 1.64 -11.36 -18.62
CA GLU A 79 2.63 -12.44 -18.53
C GLU A 79 3.68 -12.13 -17.46
N LYS A 80 4.32 -10.96 -17.52
CA LYS A 80 5.38 -10.58 -16.57
C LYS A 80 4.90 -10.48 -15.13
N ALA A 81 3.66 -10.04 -14.90
CA ALA A 81 3.08 -9.95 -13.57
C ALA A 81 2.88 -11.34 -12.91
N LYS A 82 2.74 -12.41 -13.70
CA LYS A 82 2.70 -13.78 -13.18
C LYS A 82 4.05 -14.18 -12.60
N ASP A 83 5.15 -13.83 -13.27
CA ASP A 83 6.52 -14.12 -12.84
C ASP A 83 6.91 -13.27 -11.62
N SER A 84 6.80 -11.94 -11.75
CA SER A 84 7.14 -10.96 -10.72
C SER A 84 6.22 -9.75 -10.81
N GLY A 85 5.27 -9.60 -9.90
CA GLY A 85 4.28 -8.51 -9.97
C GLY A 85 4.70 -7.19 -9.32
N GLU A 86 5.81 -7.16 -8.57
CA GLU A 86 6.12 -6.05 -7.63
C GLU A 86 6.25 -4.67 -8.31
N PHE A 87 6.57 -4.63 -9.60
CA PHE A 87 6.71 -3.40 -10.38
C PHE A 87 5.36 -2.85 -10.92
N MET A 88 4.27 -3.64 -10.91
CA MET A 88 3.01 -3.24 -11.56
C MET A 88 2.41 -1.93 -11.04
N PRO A 89 2.45 -1.62 -9.73
CA PRO A 89 1.96 -0.34 -9.22
C PRO A 89 2.74 0.84 -9.79
N GLU A 90 4.06 0.76 -9.86
CA GLU A 90 4.90 1.80 -10.47
C GLU A 90 4.54 2.01 -11.95
N ILE A 91 4.35 0.92 -12.71
CA ILE A 91 3.91 0.99 -14.10
C ILE A 91 2.55 1.69 -14.22
N TYR A 92 1.57 1.30 -13.40
CA TYR A 92 0.26 1.92 -13.41
C TYR A 92 0.34 3.43 -13.14
N PHE A 93 1.11 3.85 -12.13
CA PHE A 93 1.29 5.27 -11.83
C PHE A 93 1.87 6.08 -13.00
N PHE A 94 2.80 5.51 -13.77
CA PHE A 94 3.34 6.17 -14.95
C PHE A 94 2.29 6.31 -16.05
N ILE A 95 1.52 5.26 -16.35
CA ILE A 95 0.71 5.21 -17.57
C ILE A 95 -0.77 5.56 -17.35
N ARG A 96 -1.26 5.67 -16.12
CA ARG A 96 -2.69 5.86 -15.80
C ARG A 96 -3.36 7.09 -16.43
N ARG A 97 -2.57 8.10 -16.81
CA ARG A 97 -3.03 9.31 -17.51
C ARG A 97 -3.06 9.12 -19.04
N PRO A 98 -1.98 8.68 -19.71
CA PRO A 98 -1.97 8.55 -21.17
C PRO A 98 -2.63 7.28 -21.73
N ILE A 99 -2.92 6.26 -20.92
CA ILE A 99 -3.54 5.02 -21.40
C ILE A 99 -5.06 5.13 -21.53
N SER A 100 -5.65 4.46 -22.51
CA SER A 100 -7.11 4.43 -22.69
C SER A 100 -7.83 3.77 -21.51
N GLU A 101 -9.08 4.19 -21.25
CA GLU A 101 -9.91 3.61 -20.17
C GLU A 101 -10.11 2.08 -20.34
N LYS A 102 -10.14 1.59 -21.59
CA LYS A 102 -10.21 0.15 -21.92
C LYS A 102 -9.10 -0.61 -21.19
N TYR A 103 -7.85 -0.21 -21.37
CA TYR A 103 -6.70 -0.93 -20.82
C TYR A 103 -6.29 -0.45 -19.42
N LYS A 104 -6.62 0.79 -19.04
CA LYS A 104 -6.42 1.33 -17.68
C LYS A 104 -6.99 0.42 -16.60
N SER A 105 -8.21 -0.09 -16.80
CA SER A 105 -8.87 -1.03 -15.89
C SER A 105 -8.05 -2.30 -15.66
N ILE A 106 -7.37 -2.81 -16.69
CA ILE A 106 -6.53 -4.01 -16.63
C ILE A 106 -5.24 -3.74 -15.87
N PHE A 107 -4.55 -2.65 -16.18
CA PHE A 107 -3.32 -2.26 -15.48
C PHE A 107 -3.57 -1.96 -14.00
N ARG A 108 -4.66 -1.26 -13.67
CA ARG A 108 -5.11 -1.04 -12.29
C ARG A 108 -5.34 -2.35 -11.56
N ARG A 109 -6.03 -3.31 -12.20
CA ARG A 109 -6.26 -4.65 -11.65
C ARG A 109 -4.95 -5.39 -11.37
N LEU A 110 -4.00 -5.35 -12.31
CA LEU A 110 -2.68 -5.99 -12.14
C LEU A 110 -1.90 -5.36 -10.98
N ALA A 111 -1.85 -4.02 -10.91
CA ALA A 111 -1.22 -3.29 -9.80
C ALA A 111 -1.83 -3.67 -8.44
N ARG A 112 -3.16 -3.68 -8.35
CA ARG A 112 -3.89 -4.09 -7.15
C ARG A 112 -3.58 -5.53 -6.73
N GLN A 113 -3.55 -6.47 -7.67
CA GLN A 113 -3.17 -7.86 -7.39
C GLN A 113 -1.75 -7.96 -6.81
N SER A 114 -0.82 -7.18 -7.34
CA SER A 114 0.56 -7.13 -6.85
C SER A 114 0.64 -6.58 -5.42
N ILE A 115 -0.13 -5.53 -5.11
CA ILE A 115 -0.23 -4.97 -3.75
C ILE A 115 -0.78 -5.99 -2.76
N ILE A 116 -1.86 -6.70 -3.12
CA ILE A 116 -2.44 -7.73 -2.26
C ILE A 116 -1.42 -8.84 -2.01
N LYS A 117 -0.73 -9.31 -3.05
CA LYS A 117 0.33 -10.33 -2.93
C LYS A 117 1.48 -9.86 -2.04
N LEU A 118 1.91 -8.62 -2.16
CA LEU A 118 2.94 -8.02 -1.29
C LEU A 118 2.46 -7.94 0.16
N SER A 119 1.21 -7.51 0.38
CA SER A 119 0.62 -7.38 1.71
C SER A 119 0.53 -8.74 2.42
N LEU A 120 0.17 -9.80 1.68
CA LEU A 120 0.12 -11.17 2.21
C LEU A 120 1.48 -11.67 2.73
N LYS A 121 2.59 -11.27 2.09
CA LYS A 121 3.94 -11.59 2.58
C LYS A 121 4.27 -10.91 3.91
N ILE A 122 3.68 -9.74 4.18
CA ILE A 122 3.96 -8.90 5.35
C ILE A 122 3.07 -9.28 6.55
N THR A 123 1.87 -9.81 6.32
CA THR A 123 0.83 -10.12 7.34
C THR A 123 1.25 -11.07 8.47
N SER A 124 2.40 -11.74 8.38
CA SER A 124 2.88 -12.73 9.37
C SER A 124 3.27 -12.13 10.74
N LYS A 125 3.38 -10.80 10.87
CA LYS A 125 3.82 -10.13 12.11
C LYS A 125 2.78 -9.13 12.64
N GLY A 126 1.69 -9.66 13.20
CA GLY A 126 1.06 -9.15 14.42
C GLY A 126 0.72 -7.66 14.55
N ILE A 127 -0.13 -7.10 13.69
CA ILE A 127 -0.80 -5.79 13.96
C ILE A 127 -2.02 -5.97 14.90
N ARG A 128 -2.36 -7.20 15.30
CA ARG A 128 -3.54 -7.48 16.12
C ARG A 128 -3.30 -7.10 17.58
N GLY A 129 -4.08 -6.17 18.11
CA GLY A 129 -4.13 -5.88 19.54
C GLY A 129 -4.72 -7.05 20.32
N GLN A 130 -3.94 -7.63 21.24
CA GLN A 130 -4.48 -8.50 22.29
C GLN A 130 -4.68 -7.65 23.54
N PHE A 131 -5.85 -7.71 24.15
CA PHE A 131 -6.08 -7.13 25.47
C PHE A 131 -6.55 -8.22 26.43
N LYS A 132 -6.04 -8.17 27.67
CA LYS A 132 -6.41 -9.07 28.75
C LYS A 132 -7.58 -8.45 29.51
N ARG A 133 -8.71 -9.16 29.58
CA ARG A 133 -9.86 -8.79 30.38
C ARG A 133 -10.02 -9.80 31.50
N THR A 134 -10.09 -9.34 32.74
CA THR A 134 -10.50 -10.18 33.85
C THR A 134 -11.98 -10.51 33.73
N VAL A 135 -12.33 -11.79 33.86
CA VAL A 135 -13.72 -12.27 33.90
C VAL A 135 -14.01 -12.90 35.25
N PRO A 136 -15.22 -12.67 35.80
CA PRO A 136 -15.64 -13.40 36.98
C PRO A 136 -15.82 -14.87 36.62
N PHE A 137 -15.44 -15.75 37.54
CA PHE A 137 -15.46 -17.21 37.40
C PHE A 137 -14.46 -17.74 36.35
N TYR A 138 -13.47 -18.48 36.82
CA TYR A 138 -12.49 -19.14 35.96
C TYR A 138 -13.16 -20.28 35.19
N GLN A 139 -13.12 -20.21 33.87
CA GLN A 139 -13.60 -21.29 33.01
C GLN A 139 -12.47 -22.27 32.73
N ILE A 140 -12.76 -23.56 32.86
CA ILE A 140 -11.83 -24.64 32.56
C ILE A 140 -11.40 -24.51 31.08
N GLY A 141 -10.10 -24.29 30.86
CA GLY A 141 -9.50 -24.05 29.52
C GLY A 141 -8.95 -22.64 29.30
N VAL A 142 -9.22 -21.68 30.20
CA VAL A 142 -8.58 -20.36 30.18
C VAL A 142 -7.15 -20.49 30.74
N PRO A 143 -6.09 -20.08 30.02
CA PRO A 143 -4.71 -20.36 30.44
C PRO A 143 -4.19 -19.47 31.57
N GLU A 144 -4.91 -18.42 31.95
CA GLU A 144 -4.46 -17.40 32.90
C GLU A 144 -5.58 -17.04 33.88
N PHE A 145 -5.21 -16.67 35.12
CA PHE A 145 -6.10 -16.16 36.14
C PHE A 145 -5.47 -14.94 36.84
N SER A 146 -6.30 -14.09 37.44
CA SER A 146 -5.87 -12.89 38.14
C SER A 146 -5.85 -13.14 39.64
N LEU A 147 -4.65 -13.21 40.23
CA LEU A 147 -4.49 -13.40 41.67
C LEU A 147 -5.03 -12.18 42.44
N ASP A 148 -4.67 -10.97 42.04
CA ASP A 148 -5.08 -9.73 42.72
C ASP A 148 -6.61 -9.61 42.81
N GLU A 149 -7.29 -9.86 41.68
CA GLU A 149 -8.76 -9.78 41.62
C GLU A 149 -9.42 -10.90 42.44
N THR A 150 -8.84 -12.10 42.42
CA THR A 150 -9.31 -13.24 43.23
C THR A 150 -9.17 -12.94 44.72
N ILE A 151 -8.05 -12.33 45.15
CA ILE A 151 -7.81 -11.93 46.53
C ILE A 151 -8.75 -10.82 46.96
N GLN A 152 -8.85 -9.76 46.14
CA GLN A 152 -9.66 -8.59 46.45
C GLN A 152 -11.14 -8.94 46.62
N HIS A 153 -11.66 -9.88 45.83
CA HIS A 153 -13.07 -10.25 45.86
C HIS A 153 -13.39 -11.40 46.83
N ASN A 154 -12.41 -12.19 47.27
CA ASN A 154 -12.64 -13.35 48.14
C ASN A 154 -11.71 -13.44 49.38
N PRO A 155 -11.46 -12.35 50.12
CA PRO A 155 -10.46 -12.35 51.20
C PRO A 155 -10.79 -13.32 52.34
N LEU A 156 -12.07 -13.44 52.72
CA LEU A 156 -12.51 -14.34 53.79
C LEU A 156 -12.41 -15.81 53.40
N LYS A 157 -12.66 -16.12 52.12
CA LYS A 157 -12.55 -17.51 51.64
C LYS A 157 -11.11 -17.98 51.56
N ILE A 158 -10.20 -17.06 51.24
CA ILE A 158 -8.75 -17.32 51.31
C ILE A 158 -8.33 -17.59 52.74
N TYR A 159 -8.72 -16.74 53.67
CA TYR A 159 -8.36 -16.90 55.09
C TYR A 159 -8.86 -18.25 55.66
N ASN A 160 -10.06 -18.68 55.26
CA ASN A 160 -10.68 -19.92 55.70
C ASN A 160 -10.28 -21.16 54.87
N ASN A 161 -9.36 -21.04 53.90
CA ASN A 161 -8.96 -22.12 52.99
C ASN A 161 -10.13 -22.84 52.30
N ASN A 162 -11.16 -22.11 51.87
CA ASN A 162 -12.37 -22.69 51.26
C ASN A 162 -12.73 -22.06 49.90
N LEU A 163 -11.72 -21.74 49.08
CA LEU A 163 -11.97 -21.31 47.70
C LEU A 163 -12.45 -22.46 46.81
N ASP A 164 -13.43 -22.14 45.98
CA ASP A 164 -13.86 -22.97 44.86
C ASP A 164 -13.42 -22.37 43.52
N TYR A 165 -13.49 -23.16 42.45
CA TYR A 165 -13.18 -22.70 41.07
C TYR A 165 -14.03 -21.49 40.63
N GLN A 166 -15.23 -21.35 41.20
CA GLN A 166 -16.11 -20.21 40.93
C GLN A 166 -15.59 -18.91 41.59
N ASP A 167 -14.73 -19.00 42.60
CA ASP A 167 -14.18 -17.82 43.28
C ASP A 167 -12.96 -17.25 42.56
N ILE A 168 -12.35 -18.02 41.65
CA ILE A 168 -11.15 -17.63 40.90
C ILE A 168 -11.55 -16.74 39.73
N TYR A 169 -10.88 -15.59 39.58
CA TYR A 169 -11.07 -14.69 38.45
C TYR A 169 -10.16 -15.09 37.28
N GLY A 170 -10.74 -15.44 36.13
CA GLY A 170 -9.99 -15.78 34.92
C GLY A 170 -9.48 -14.56 34.16
N ILE A 171 -8.42 -14.72 33.36
CA ILE A 171 -7.95 -13.70 32.41
C ILE A 171 -8.22 -14.18 30.99
N GLU A 172 -9.21 -13.56 30.34
CA GLU A 172 -9.50 -13.78 28.93
C GLU A 172 -8.67 -12.84 28.05
N ARG A 173 -8.01 -13.41 27.03
CA ARG A 173 -7.39 -12.61 25.96
C ARG A 173 -8.44 -12.30 24.90
N LYS A 174 -9.02 -11.10 24.97
CA LYS A 174 -9.96 -10.62 23.95
C LYS A 174 -9.22 -9.78 22.91
N ARG A 175 -9.53 -10.01 21.63
CA ARG A 175 -9.07 -9.13 20.56
C ARG A 175 -9.86 -7.82 20.63
N GLN A 176 -9.16 -6.71 20.80
CA GLN A 176 -9.76 -5.38 20.69
C GLN A 176 -9.28 -4.75 19.40
N LYS A 177 -10.23 -4.24 18.61
CA LYS A 177 -9.90 -3.45 17.43
C LYS A 177 -9.14 -2.18 17.83
N ARG A 178 -8.14 -1.79 17.06
CA ARG A 178 -7.42 -0.53 17.17
C ARG A 178 -8.15 0.55 16.37
N LYS A 179 -7.94 1.81 16.77
CA LYS A 179 -8.37 3.00 16.03
C LYS A 179 -7.16 3.59 15.34
N VAL A 180 -7.15 3.60 14.02
CA VAL A 180 -5.99 4.04 13.24
C VAL A 180 -6.39 5.05 12.17
N ILE A 181 -5.66 6.14 12.01
CA ILE A 181 -5.81 6.99 10.82
C ILE A 181 -4.51 6.93 10.02
N LEU A 182 -4.64 6.62 8.73
CA LEU A 182 -3.56 6.80 7.76
C LEU A 182 -3.71 8.20 7.15
N ILE A 183 -2.66 9.01 7.25
CA ILE A 183 -2.62 10.36 6.72
C ILE A 183 -1.55 10.37 5.64
N LEU A 184 -1.97 10.46 4.38
CA LEU A 184 -1.12 10.37 3.20
C LEU A 184 -0.96 11.75 2.59
N ASP A 185 0.29 12.17 2.43
CA ASP A 185 0.66 13.37 1.68
C ASP A 185 0.48 13.16 0.19
N THR A 186 -0.22 14.11 -0.42
CA THR A 186 -0.54 14.18 -1.84
C THR A 186 -0.20 15.57 -2.40
N SER A 187 0.75 16.27 -1.78
CA SER A 187 1.31 17.53 -2.26
C SER A 187 2.19 17.33 -3.50
N GLY A 188 2.56 18.42 -4.16
CA GLY A 188 3.37 18.39 -5.38
C GLY A 188 4.79 17.81 -5.19
N SER A 189 5.39 17.93 -4.00
CA SER A 189 6.72 17.36 -3.70
C SER A 189 6.72 15.84 -3.80
N MET A 190 5.59 15.22 -3.49
CA MET A 190 5.36 13.78 -3.61
C MET A 190 5.32 13.28 -5.07
N TYR A 191 5.35 14.15 -6.08
CA TYR A 191 5.20 13.75 -7.48
C TYR A 191 6.20 12.66 -7.91
N GLY A 192 5.72 11.71 -8.72
CA GLY A 192 6.53 10.60 -9.21
C GLY A 192 6.71 9.51 -8.15
N ARG A 193 7.96 9.09 -7.91
CA ARG A 193 8.26 7.86 -7.15
C ARG A 193 7.90 7.94 -5.66
N LEU A 194 7.92 9.13 -5.07
CA LEU A 194 7.54 9.33 -3.67
C LEU A 194 6.06 8.99 -3.44
N LEU A 195 5.16 9.50 -4.28
CA LEU A 195 3.74 9.17 -4.27
C LEU A 195 3.52 7.67 -4.51
N VAL A 196 4.25 7.06 -5.46
CA VAL A 196 4.15 5.60 -5.68
C VAL A 196 4.46 4.83 -4.39
N ASN A 197 5.58 5.15 -3.74
CA ASN A 197 5.99 4.49 -2.51
C ASN A 197 4.99 4.74 -1.37
N ALA A 198 4.50 5.97 -1.24
CA ALA A 198 3.55 6.35 -0.20
C ALA A 198 2.19 5.67 -0.41
N ALA A 199 1.70 5.62 -1.65
CA ALA A 199 0.49 4.90 -2.04
C ALA A 199 0.62 3.38 -1.82
N LEU A 200 1.77 2.80 -2.16
CA LEU A 200 2.09 1.40 -1.88
C LEU A 200 2.07 1.10 -0.39
N THR A 201 2.79 1.87 0.42
CA THR A 201 2.83 1.71 1.87
C THR A 201 1.44 1.88 2.48
N THR A 202 0.67 2.90 2.05
CA THR A 202 -0.70 3.12 2.52
C THR A 202 -1.60 1.95 2.16
N SER A 203 -1.49 1.41 0.95
CA SER A 203 -2.30 0.28 0.49
C SER A 203 -1.99 -1.01 1.26
N VAL A 204 -0.71 -1.27 1.53
CA VAL A 204 -0.26 -2.41 2.35
C VAL A 204 -0.74 -2.26 3.80
N LEU A 205 -0.63 -1.06 4.39
CA LEU A 205 -1.14 -0.80 5.74
C LEU A 205 -2.65 -0.95 5.81
N ALA A 206 -3.39 -0.39 4.85
CA ALA A 206 -4.85 -0.52 4.76
C ALA A 206 -5.29 -1.98 4.67
N TYR A 207 -4.57 -2.81 3.91
CA TYR A 207 -4.86 -4.24 3.81
C TYR A 207 -4.66 -4.96 5.15
N ASN A 208 -3.54 -4.67 5.82
CA ASN A 208 -3.26 -5.24 7.14
C ASN A 208 -4.25 -4.77 8.23
N MET A 209 -4.86 -3.60 8.05
CA MET A 209 -5.82 -2.99 8.96
C MET A 209 -7.28 -3.30 8.62
N GLU A 210 -7.56 -4.18 7.65
CA GLU A 210 -8.94 -4.48 7.21
C GLU A 210 -9.88 -4.89 8.37
N LYS A 211 -9.32 -5.53 9.41
CA LYS A 211 -10.08 -5.98 10.60
C LYS A 211 -10.13 -4.94 11.73
N GLU A 212 -9.38 -3.86 11.61
CA GLU A 212 -9.30 -2.76 12.58
C GLU A 212 -10.28 -1.64 12.21
N ASP A 213 -10.50 -0.69 13.12
CA ASP A 213 -11.26 0.52 12.81
C ASP A 213 -10.30 1.59 12.30
N PHE A 214 -10.13 1.67 10.98
CA PHE A 214 -9.19 2.60 10.38
C PHE A 214 -9.83 3.62 9.44
N GLY A 215 -9.25 4.81 9.32
CA GLY A 215 -9.61 5.83 8.34
C GLY A 215 -8.42 6.20 7.46
N ILE A 216 -8.68 6.81 6.31
CA ILE A 216 -7.64 7.30 5.39
C ILE A 216 -7.95 8.75 5.01
N ILE A 217 -6.95 9.60 5.16
CA ILE A 217 -6.99 11.01 4.82
C ILE A 217 -5.89 11.28 3.81
N LEU A 218 -6.25 11.97 2.72
CA LEU A 218 -5.31 12.56 1.79
C LEU A 218 -5.19 14.04 2.13
N PHE A 219 -3.97 14.57 2.16
CA PHE A 219 -3.78 16.00 2.38
C PHE A 219 -2.79 16.60 1.38
N ASN A 220 -3.04 17.86 1.07
CA ASN A 220 -2.20 18.77 0.29
C ASN A 220 -2.59 20.19 0.75
N SER A 221 -2.87 21.13 -0.17
CA SER A 221 -3.45 22.43 0.16
C SER A 221 -4.80 22.31 0.88
N THR A 222 -5.48 21.16 0.74
CA THR A 222 -6.72 20.80 1.43
C THR A 222 -6.58 19.41 2.05
N ALA A 223 -7.54 19.00 2.89
CA ALA A 223 -7.59 17.63 3.41
C ALA A 223 -8.92 16.94 3.03
N MET A 224 -8.82 15.76 2.43
CA MET A 224 -9.94 14.93 1.98
C MET A 224 -9.96 13.59 2.72
N ILE A 225 -11.16 13.12 3.07
CA ILE A 225 -11.33 11.78 3.65
C ILE A 225 -11.56 10.80 2.50
N LEU A 226 -10.61 9.90 2.27
CA LEU A 226 -10.74 8.81 1.28
C LEU A 226 -11.56 7.65 1.84
N LYS A 227 -11.45 7.40 3.15
CA LYS A 227 -12.23 6.42 3.89
C LYS A 227 -12.49 6.91 5.32
N LYS A 228 -13.76 6.99 5.73
CA LYS A 228 -14.11 7.34 7.13
C LYS A 228 -13.77 6.18 8.06
N ILE A 229 -13.46 6.48 9.33
CA ILE A 229 -13.04 5.45 10.30
C ILE A 229 -14.12 4.38 10.56
N ASN A 230 -15.40 4.77 10.50
CA ASN A 230 -16.57 3.92 10.72
C ASN A 230 -17.20 3.39 9.43
N GLN A 231 -16.61 3.69 8.27
CA GLN A 231 -17.13 3.26 6.98
C GLN A 231 -16.66 1.85 6.65
N LYS A 232 -17.61 0.97 6.32
CA LYS A 232 -17.30 -0.29 5.64
C LYS A 232 -17.07 0.01 4.16
N LYS A 233 -15.85 -0.22 3.69
CA LYS A 233 -15.45 -0.04 2.29
C LYS A 233 -14.54 -1.20 1.90
N PRO A 234 -14.81 -1.93 0.80
CA PRO A 234 -13.98 -3.06 0.40
C PRO A 234 -12.53 -2.65 0.22
N ILE A 235 -11.59 -3.45 0.73
CA ILE A 235 -10.15 -3.13 0.64
C ILE A 235 -9.69 -2.92 -0.81
N ILE A 236 -10.26 -3.69 -1.74
CA ILE A 236 -10.01 -3.58 -3.18
C ILE A 236 -10.31 -2.15 -3.68
N SER A 237 -11.47 -1.59 -3.30
CA SER A 237 -11.83 -0.23 -3.69
C SER A 237 -10.94 0.84 -3.05
N ILE A 238 -10.53 0.62 -1.80
CA ILE A 238 -9.59 1.53 -1.11
C ILE A 238 -8.24 1.57 -1.83
N ILE A 239 -7.72 0.40 -2.24
CA ILE A 239 -6.46 0.32 -2.98
C ILE A 239 -6.59 1.03 -4.33
N ASP A 240 -7.71 0.84 -5.03
CA ASP A 240 -7.96 1.54 -6.30
C ASP A 240 -7.97 3.07 -6.11
N ASP A 241 -8.67 3.58 -5.09
CA ASP A 241 -8.71 5.02 -4.82
C ASP A 241 -7.32 5.59 -4.45
N ILE A 242 -6.51 4.84 -3.71
CA ILE A 242 -5.13 5.23 -3.40
C ILE A 242 -4.27 5.23 -4.67
N LEU A 243 -4.38 4.21 -5.51
CA LEU A 243 -3.68 4.12 -6.79
C LEU A 243 -4.09 5.21 -7.78
N ASP A 244 -5.31 5.73 -7.67
CA ASP A 244 -5.85 6.80 -8.51
C ASP A 244 -5.60 8.20 -7.93
N SER A 245 -5.02 8.31 -6.73
CA SER A 245 -4.69 9.60 -6.09
C SER A 245 -3.58 10.36 -6.81
N GLU A 246 -3.66 11.70 -6.84
CA GLU A 246 -2.70 12.56 -7.53
C GLU A 246 -1.94 13.48 -6.57
N ALA A 247 -0.65 13.69 -6.86
CA ALA A 247 0.21 14.64 -6.16
C ALA A 247 0.03 16.04 -6.77
N VAL A 248 -0.65 16.93 -6.04
CA VAL A 248 -0.97 18.31 -6.46
C VAL A 248 -1.02 19.26 -5.26
N GLY A 249 -0.72 20.54 -5.48
CA GLY A 249 -0.81 21.58 -4.45
C GLY A 249 0.35 21.59 -3.46
N PHE A 250 0.17 22.32 -2.36
CA PHE A 250 1.17 22.55 -1.31
C PHE A 250 0.99 21.59 -0.13
N THR A 251 1.96 21.52 0.77
CA THR A 251 1.89 20.67 1.96
C THR A 251 1.20 21.42 3.10
N ASN A 252 0.01 20.97 3.54
CA ASN A 252 -0.65 21.50 4.74
C ASN A 252 -0.92 20.37 5.75
N ILE A 253 0.12 20.06 6.53
CA ILE A 253 0.09 19.00 7.55
C ILE A 253 -0.99 19.27 8.61
N TYR A 254 -1.18 20.54 8.98
CA TYR A 254 -2.20 20.94 9.97
C TYR A 254 -3.59 20.43 9.58
N LEU A 255 -4.01 20.64 8.32
CA LEU A 255 -5.32 20.18 7.85
C LEU A 255 -5.44 18.64 7.88
N GLY A 256 -4.37 17.93 7.53
CA GLY A 256 -4.32 16.46 7.59
C GLY A 256 -4.48 15.94 9.02
N LEU A 257 -3.73 16.51 9.97
CA LEU A 257 -3.79 16.16 11.39
C LEU A 257 -5.12 16.53 12.03
N GLU A 258 -5.63 17.74 11.78
CA GLU A 258 -6.89 18.22 12.33
C GLU A 258 -8.05 17.31 11.89
N LYS A 259 -8.09 16.95 10.59
CA LYS A 259 -9.10 16.06 10.05
C LYS A 259 -8.92 14.62 10.57
N GLY A 260 -7.69 14.18 10.79
CA GLY A 260 -7.37 12.90 11.42
C GLY A 260 -7.88 12.79 12.84
N LEU A 261 -7.65 13.82 13.65
CA LEU A 261 -8.15 13.89 15.01
C LEU A 261 -9.69 13.89 15.05
N LYS A 262 -10.33 14.66 14.16
CA LYS A 262 -11.79 14.65 14.00
C LYS A 262 -12.34 13.27 13.66
N GLU A 263 -11.67 12.50 12.79
CA GLU A 263 -12.06 11.12 12.49
C GLU A 263 -11.86 10.18 13.68
N LEU A 264 -10.71 10.24 14.37
CA LEU A 264 -10.44 9.41 15.56
C LEU A 264 -11.53 9.57 16.64
N ASN A 265 -11.99 10.81 16.85
CA ASN A 265 -12.98 11.15 17.87
C ASN A 265 -14.41 10.65 17.54
N LYS A 266 -14.68 10.18 16.32
CA LYS A 266 -16.01 9.64 15.95
C LYS A 266 -16.34 8.32 16.63
N ILE A 267 -15.32 7.54 17.01
CA ILE A 267 -15.53 6.30 17.74
C ILE A 267 -15.40 6.62 19.23
N ARG A 268 -16.51 6.63 19.96
CA ARG A 268 -16.56 6.99 21.39
C ARG A 268 -16.07 5.90 22.35
N GLU A 269 -15.99 4.64 21.90
CA GLU A 269 -15.54 3.53 22.74
C GLU A 269 -14.12 3.77 23.29
N ILE A 270 -13.88 3.48 24.57
CA ILE A 270 -12.57 3.52 25.22
C ILE A 270 -11.73 2.34 24.67
N LYS A 271 -11.25 2.47 23.43
CA LYS A 271 -10.27 1.56 22.85
C LYS A 271 -8.89 2.07 23.23
N LYS A 272 -8.00 1.16 23.67
CA LYS A 272 -6.64 1.54 24.03
C LYS A 272 -5.92 2.10 22.78
N ASN A 273 -5.31 3.27 22.98
CA ASN A 273 -4.28 3.90 22.15
C ASN A 273 -4.70 4.16 20.69
N PRO A 274 -5.61 5.11 20.42
CA PRO A 274 -5.75 5.65 19.06
C PRO A 274 -4.40 6.22 18.62
N PHE A 275 -4.01 5.95 17.37
CA PHE A 275 -2.81 6.54 16.78
C PHE A 275 -3.04 6.87 15.31
N ALA A 276 -2.22 7.74 14.78
CA ALA A 276 -2.18 8.08 13.36
C ALA A 276 -0.80 7.75 12.78
N ILE A 277 -0.76 7.37 11.51
CA ILE A 277 0.47 7.21 10.74
C ILE A 277 0.46 8.29 9.67
N LEU A 278 1.44 9.19 9.71
CA LEU A 278 1.68 10.21 8.70
C LEU A 278 2.72 9.70 7.70
N ILE A 279 2.42 9.80 6.40
CA ILE A 279 3.31 9.42 5.30
C ILE A 279 3.52 10.67 4.44
N THR A 280 4.72 11.25 4.50
CA THR A 280 5.10 12.52 3.83
C THR A 280 6.61 12.51 3.53
N ASP A 281 7.06 13.39 2.65
CA ASP A 281 8.48 13.62 2.33
C ASP A 281 9.09 14.82 3.08
N GLY A 282 8.30 15.63 3.79
CA GLY A 282 8.78 16.78 4.58
C GLY A 282 7.67 17.59 5.22
#